data_AF-A0AAD4LF30-F1
#
_entry.id   AF-A0AAD4LF30-F1
#
_cell.length_a   1.000
_cell.length_b   1.000
_cell.length_c   1.000
_cell.angle_alpha   90.00
_cell.angle_beta   90.00
_cell.angle_gamma   90.00
#
_symmetry.space_group_name_H-M   'P 1'
#
loop_
_entity.id
_entity.type
_entity.pdbx_description
1 polymer ?
#
loop_
_entity_poly.entity_id
_entity_poly.type
_entity_poly.pdbx_seq_one_letter_code
_entity_poly.pdbx_strand_id
1 'polypeptide(L)'
;MRMFLWDFTSPARDGAIENDIVIHENTHGVTNRMTGGGTGRCLQTTEAGGMGEGWSDAMADWNAQGATTADFVLGQWVTNNPAGIRSHPYSTSATTNPLRYSSLKTLTEVHAIGEVWANMLHNVYASLVSAHGWSATARTNPDGTEGNIVFLHLFLDALLLQPCNPTFIAARNAWIQADANRYAGANKCVLWHAFASRGLGVNAANHNDDSTVPAGC
;
A
#
# COMPACT_ATOMS: atom_id res chain seq x y z
N MET A 1 16.36 -1.01 11.88
CA MET A 1 15.31 -1.85 12.48
C MET A 1 15.67 -2.09 13.94
N ARG A 2 14.73 -1.83 14.85
CA ARG A 2 14.80 -2.21 16.27
C ARG A 2 13.49 -2.93 16.57
N MET A 3 13.57 -4.20 16.96
CA MET A 3 12.39 -4.99 17.34
C MET A 3 12.26 -4.98 18.87
N PHE A 4 11.03 -4.95 19.37
CA PHE A 4 10.73 -4.84 20.79
C PHE A 4 9.82 -5.96 21.28
N LEU A 5 9.88 -6.24 22.58
CA LEU A 5 8.87 -7.01 23.29
C LEU A 5 7.62 -6.15 23.50
N TRP A 6 6.45 -6.76 23.33
CA TRP A 6 5.14 -6.16 23.56
C TRP A 6 4.53 -6.74 24.83
N ASP A 7 4.13 -5.88 25.76
CA ASP A 7 3.67 -6.22 27.10
C ASP A 7 2.14 -6.24 27.25
N PHE A 8 1.40 -6.36 26.13
CA PHE A 8 -0.06 -6.51 26.12
C PHE A 8 -0.56 -7.88 26.60
N THR A 9 0.33 -8.87 26.73
CA THR A 9 0.00 -10.22 27.20
C THR A 9 0.96 -10.72 28.27
N SER A 10 0.56 -11.79 28.97
CA SER A 10 1.43 -12.56 29.87
C SER A 10 1.45 -14.04 29.45
N PRO A 11 2.59 -14.59 28.98
CA PRO A 11 3.87 -13.91 28.78
C PRO A 11 3.81 -12.83 27.68
N ALA A 12 4.75 -11.89 27.73
CA ALA A 12 4.93 -10.87 26.69
C ALA A 12 5.22 -11.51 25.32
N ARG A 13 4.86 -10.83 24.24
CA ARG A 13 5.02 -11.31 22.86
C ARG A 13 6.15 -10.55 22.16
N ASP A 14 7.07 -11.27 21.53
CA ASP A 14 8.22 -10.69 20.84
C ASP A 14 7.86 -10.25 19.41
N GLY A 15 7.94 -8.94 19.12
CA GLY A 15 7.64 -8.43 17.77
C GLY A 15 8.52 -9.02 16.68
N ALA A 16 9.68 -9.59 17.01
CA ALA A 16 10.55 -10.27 16.04
C ALA A 16 9.93 -11.56 15.44
N ILE A 17 8.87 -12.11 16.04
CA ILE A 17 8.17 -13.30 15.50
C ILE A 17 6.81 -12.98 14.86
N GLU A 18 6.48 -11.70 14.72
CA GLU A 18 5.34 -11.22 13.93
C GLU A 18 5.85 -10.70 12.58
N ASN A 19 5.59 -11.46 11.52
CA ASN A 19 6.17 -11.20 10.19
C ASN A 19 5.75 -9.85 9.60
N ASP A 20 4.52 -9.40 9.84
CA ASP A 20 4.04 -8.14 9.27
C ASP A 20 4.82 -6.93 9.80
N ILE A 21 5.19 -6.92 11.09
CA ILE A 21 6.02 -5.86 11.70
C ILE A 21 7.44 -5.90 11.12
N VAL A 22 8.06 -7.07 11.04
CA VAL A 22 9.43 -7.17 10.48
C VAL A 22 9.46 -6.68 9.03
N ILE A 23 8.46 -7.05 8.23
CA ILE A 23 8.33 -6.62 6.84
C ILE A 23 8.06 -5.12 6.76
N HIS A 24 7.16 -4.59 7.59
CA HIS A 24 6.87 -3.16 7.68
C HIS A 24 8.16 -2.35 7.92
N GLU A 25 8.90 -2.70 8.97
CA GLU A 25 10.13 -2.00 9.36
C GLU A 25 11.23 -2.08 8.28
N ASN A 26 11.32 -3.21 7.57
CA ASN A 26 12.26 -3.35 6.46
C ASN A 26 11.86 -2.49 5.26
N THR A 27 10.55 -2.42 5.00
CA THR A 27 9.99 -1.67 3.87
C THR A 27 10.24 -0.18 3.98
N HIS A 28 10.31 0.40 5.19
CA HIS A 28 10.81 1.78 5.37
C HIS A 28 12.19 1.99 4.75
N GLY A 29 13.09 1.01 4.88
CA GLY A 29 14.43 1.06 4.29
C GLY A 29 14.40 1.03 2.76
N VAL A 30 13.48 0.25 2.18
CA VAL A 30 13.26 0.16 0.73
C VAL A 30 12.69 1.46 0.19
N THR A 31 11.58 1.94 0.76
CA THR A 31 10.84 3.11 0.29
C THR A 31 11.64 4.40 0.42
N ASN A 32 12.35 4.60 1.54
CA ASN A 32 13.21 5.78 1.72
C ASN A 32 14.39 5.79 0.76
N ARG A 33 14.98 4.62 0.44
CA ARG A 33 16.07 4.55 -0.53
C ARG A 33 15.59 4.77 -1.95
N MET A 34 14.49 4.14 -2.37
CA MET A 34 14.06 4.20 -3.77
C MET A 34 13.42 5.55 -4.13
N THR A 35 12.68 6.16 -3.20
CA THR A 35 11.99 7.43 -3.44
C THR A 35 12.97 8.58 -3.67
N GLY A 36 12.73 9.37 -4.73
CA GLY A 36 13.49 10.59 -5.01
C GLY A 36 14.97 10.36 -5.32
N GLY A 37 15.32 9.16 -5.82
CA GLY A 37 16.64 8.89 -6.40
C GLY A 37 17.75 8.50 -5.42
N GLY A 38 17.46 7.74 -4.36
CA GLY A 38 18.52 7.11 -3.56
C GLY A 38 18.91 7.80 -2.26
N THR A 39 18.36 8.98 -1.96
CA THR A 39 18.91 9.85 -0.89
C THR A 39 18.60 9.38 0.53
N GLY A 40 17.56 8.54 0.72
CA GLY A 40 17.08 8.16 2.05
C GLY A 40 16.33 9.27 2.79
N ARG A 41 16.03 10.41 2.13
CA ARG A 41 15.47 11.62 2.77
C ARG A 41 14.27 12.19 2.02
N CYS A 42 13.53 11.35 1.32
CA CYS A 42 12.47 11.77 0.42
C CYS A 42 11.05 11.38 0.83
N LEU A 43 10.87 10.93 2.07
CA LEU A 43 9.57 10.70 2.71
C LEU A 43 9.52 11.44 4.05
N GLN A 44 9.57 12.77 4.02
CA GLN A 44 9.80 13.61 5.20
C GLN A 44 8.66 14.60 5.49
N THR A 45 7.90 15.00 4.47
CA THR A 45 6.66 15.76 4.71
C THR A 45 5.61 14.84 5.34
N THR A 46 4.64 15.39 6.06
CA THR A 46 3.62 14.57 6.75
C THR A 46 2.87 13.63 5.81
N GLU A 47 2.46 14.11 4.63
CA GLU A 47 1.77 13.26 3.64
C GLU A 47 2.71 12.19 3.05
N ALA A 48 3.96 12.53 2.74
CA ALA A 48 4.92 11.58 2.20
C ALA A 48 5.38 10.54 3.23
N GLY A 49 5.64 10.97 4.47
CA GLY A 49 5.94 10.10 5.60
C GLY A 49 4.78 9.15 5.90
N GLY A 50 3.54 9.65 5.81
CA GLY A 50 2.36 8.81 5.92
C GLY A 50 2.24 7.78 4.80
N MET A 51 2.51 8.14 3.53
CA MET A 51 2.64 7.11 2.49
C MET A 51 3.79 6.13 2.78
N GLY A 52 4.87 6.58 3.43
CA GLY A 52 5.92 5.73 4.00
C GLY A 52 5.39 4.61 4.87
N GLU A 53 4.53 4.94 5.85
CA GLU A 53 3.81 3.97 6.68
C GLU A 53 2.91 3.06 5.82
N GLY A 54 2.18 3.65 4.86
CA GLY A 54 1.25 2.91 4.02
C GLY A 54 1.92 1.90 3.07
N TRP A 55 3.07 2.23 2.48
CA TRP A 55 3.84 1.28 1.69
C TRP A 55 4.37 0.12 2.54
N SER A 56 4.78 0.41 3.78
CA SER A 56 5.25 -0.61 4.71
C SER A 56 4.14 -1.60 5.07
N ASP A 57 2.95 -1.11 5.38
CA ASP A 57 1.77 -1.96 5.60
C ASP A 57 1.35 -2.71 4.33
N ALA A 58 1.37 -2.07 3.15
CA ALA A 58 1.00 -2.71 1.89
C ALA A 58 1.97 -3.85 1.47
N MET A 59 3.25 -3.76 1.81
CA MET A 59 4.20 -4.86 1.59
C MET A 59 3.95 -6.03 2.55
N ALA A 60 3.64 -5.73 3.81
CA ALA A 60 3.25 -6.74 4.79
C ALA A 60 1.95 -7.46 4.35
N ASP A 61 0.96 -6.69 3.89
CA ASP A 61 -0.27 -7.18 3.29
C ASP A 61 0.01 -8.10 2.11
N TRP A 62 0.72 -7.62 1.08
CA TRP A 62 1.10 -8.42 -0.09
C TRP A 62 1.74 -9.77 0.29
N ASN A 63 2.61 -9.77 1.31
CA ASN A 63 3.27 -10.98 1.78
C ASN A 63 2.32 -11.94 2.53
N ALA A 64 1.28 -11.44 3.20
CA ALA A 64 0.31 -12.26 3.93
C ALA A 64 -0.75 -12.92 3.02
N GLN A 65 -0.96 -12.38 1.81
CA GLN A 65 -2.04 -12.80 0.93
C GLN A 65 -1.84 -14.19 0.30
N GLY A 66 -2.97 -14.82 -0.02
CA GLY A 66 -3.10 -16.08 -0.74
C GLY A 66 -3.88 -15.94 -2.04
N ALA A 67 -4.33 -17.06 -2.62
CA ALA A 67 -5.06 -17.09 -3.89
C ALA A 67 -6.37 -16.28 -3.88
N THR A 68 -6.97 -16.10 -2.71
CA THR A 68 -8.06 -15.17 -2.47
C THR A 68 -7.53 -13.97 -1.70
N THR A 69 -7.85 -12.76 -2.15
CA THR A 69 -7.54 -11.54 -1.40
C THR A 69 -8.43 -11.43 -0.17
N ALA A 70 -7.87 -11.67 1.00
CA ALA A 70 -8.55 -11.56 2.30
C ALA A 70 -8.36 -10.17 2.90
N ASP A 71 -9.26 -9.75 3.79
CA ASP A 71 -9.01 -8.57 4.62
C ASP A 71 -7.74 -8.79 5.45
N PHE A 72 -6.89 -7.76 5.55
CA PHE A 72 -5.61 -7.84 6.24
C PHE A 72 -5.60 -6.94 7.48
N VAL A 73 -5.09 -7.46 8.59
CA VAL A 73 -5.00 -6.74 9.87
C VAL A 73 -3.56 -6.85 10.39
N LEU A 74 -2.96 -5.70 10.69
CA LEU A 74 -1.58 -5.61 11.12
C LEU A 74 -1.43 -5.77 12.64
N GLY A 75 -0.47 -6.58 13.09
CA GLY A 75 -0.04 -6.71 14.48
C GLY A 75 -1.04 -7.41 15.40
N GLN A 76 -1.87 -8.32 14.87
CA GLN A 76 -2.89 -9.03 15.65
C GLN A 76 -2.28 -9.87 16.77
N TRP A 77 -1.16 -10.55 16.50
CA TRP A 77 -0.59 -11.46 17.48
C TRP A 77 0.12 -10.67 18.59
N VAL A 78 0.98 -9.68 18.35
CA VAL A 78 1.64 -8.92 19.41
C VAL A 78 0.66 -8.16 20.32
N THR A 79 -0.46 -7.70 19.78
CA THR A 79 -1.51 -6.99 20.54
C THR A 79 -2.49 -7.92 21.24
N ASN A 80 -2.55 -9.19 20.83
CA ASN A 80 -3.61 -10.11 21.22
C ASN A 80 -5.02 -9.53 21.01
N ASN A 81 -5.16 -8.74 19.96
CA ASN A 81 -6.40 -8.06 19.59
C ASN A 81 -6.71 -8.40 18.13
N PRO A 82 -7.87 -9.02 17.83
CA PRO A 82 -8.25 -9.31 16.45
C PRO A 82 -8.38 -8.05 15.58
N ALA A 83 -8.53 -6.87 16.17
CA ALA A 83 -8.54 -5.60 15.44
C ALA A 83 -7.14 -5.09 15.05
N GLY A 84 -6.06 -5.65 15.62
CA GLY A 84 -4.70 -5.20 15.37
C GLY A 84 -4.42 -3.78 15.88
N ILE A 85 -3.50 -3.06 15.21
CA ILE A 85 -3.05 -1.71 15.61
C ILE A 85 -3.58 -0.56 14.75
N ARG A 86 -4.20 -0.86 13.60
CA ARG A 86 -4.77 0.15 12.69
C ARG A 86 -6.26 0.36 12.99
N SER A 87 -6.83 1.46 12.53
CA SER A 87 -8.23 1.81 12.80
C SER A 87 -9.23 0.87 12.12
N HIS A 88 -8.88 0.30 10.96
CA HIS A 88 -9.70 -0.63 10.20
C HIS A 88 -8.81 -1.72 9.56
N PRO A 89 -9.34 -2.92 9.30
CA PRO A 89 -8.70 -3.87 8.39
C PRO A 89 -8.49 -3.25 7.01
N TYR A 90 -7.42 -3.60 6.30
CA TYR A 90 -7.29 -3.32 4.89
C TYR A 90 -8.26 -4.20 4.12
N SER A 91 -9.14 -3.59 3.33
CA SER A 91 -10.29 -4.27 2.76
C SER A 91 -10.75 -3.65 1.45
N THR A 92 -11.24 -4.50 0.56
CA THR A 92 -11.98 -4.07 -0.65
C THR A 92 -13.42 -3.61 -0.33
N SER A 93 -13.95 -3.95 0.85
CA SER A 93 -15.26 -3.48 1.32
C SER A 93 -15.18 -2.02 1.80
N ALA A 94 -16.01 -1.15 1.23
CA ALA A 94 -16.13 0.24 1.68
C ALA A 94 -16.82 0.37 3.05
N THR A 95 -17.55 -0.65 3.49
CA THR A 95 -18.14 -0.71 4.82
C THR A 95 -17.11 -1.11 5.88
N THR A 96 -16.24 -2.07 5.56
CA THR A 96 -15.19 -2.54 6.48
C THR A 96 -14.11 -1.49 6.64
N ASN A 97 -13.65 -0.90 5.53
CA ASN A 97 -12.69 0.20 5.54
C ASN A 97 -13.24 1.37 4.73
N PRO A 98 -13.75 2.43 5.40
CA PRO A 98 -14.34 3.58 4.74
C PRO A 98 -13.33 4.67 4.37
N LEU A 99 -12.02 4.46 4.59
CA LEU A 99 -11.00 5.47 4.32
C LEU A 99 -10.90 5.79 2.83
N ARG A 100 -10.75 7.08 2.52
CA ARG A 100 -10.70 7.66 1.17
C ARG A 100 -9.65 8.78 1.11
N TYR A 101 -9.35 9.27 -0.08
CA TYR A 101 -8.45 10.43 -0.25
C TYR A 101 -8.89 11.64 0.59
N SER A 102 -10.20 11.86 0.73
CA SER A 102 -10.76 12.92 1.55
C SER A 102 -10.58 12.78 3.06
N SER A 103 -10.26 11.59 3.55
CA SER A 103 -9.88 11.39 4.95
C SER A 103 -8.63 12.20 5.33
N LEU A 104 -7.75 12.49 4.36
CA LEU A 104 -6.53 13.28 4.58
C LEU A 104 -6.79 14.73 4.99
N LYS A 105 -8.03 15.24 4.85
CA LYS A 105 -8.39 16.60 5.32
C LYS A 105 -8.24 16.78 6.82
N THR A 106 -8.40 15.70 7.58
CA THR A 106 -8.41 15.73 9.05
C THR A 106 -7.28 14.94 9.69
N LEU A 107 -6.60 14.07 8.93
CA LEU A 107 -5.52 13.24 9.44
C LEU A 107 -4.21 14.01 9.43
N THR A 108 -3.55 14.07 10.58
CA THR A 108 -2.29 14.82 10.77
C THR A 108 -1.13 13.95 11.26
N GLU A 109 -1.38 12.66 11.47
CA GLU A 109 -0.43 11.68 12.00
C GLU A 109 -0.10 10.67 10.89
N VAL A 110 1.17 10.28 10.78
CA VAL A 110 1.68 9.54 9.61
C VAL A 110 1.11 8.13 9.52
N HIS A 111 0.92 7.41 10.62
CA HIS A 111 0.33 6.08 10.56
C HIS A 111 -1.13 6.15 10.11
N ALA A 112 -1.91 7.11 10.62
CA ALA A 112 -3.30 7.29 10.21
C ALA A 112 -3.41 7.68 8.72
N ILE A 113 -2.51 8.53 8.21
CA ILE A 113 -2.40 8.82 6.77
C ILE A 113 -2.01 7.55 5.99
N GLY A 114 -1.08 6.77 6.53
CA GLY A 114 -0.62 5.51 5.95
C GLY A 114 -1.72 4.49 5.77
N GLU A 115 -2.67 4.40 6.71
CA GLU A 115 -3.83 3.53 6.56
C GLU A 115 -4.65 3.83 5.30
N VAL A 116 -4.77 5.10 4.92
CA VAL A 116 -5.46 5.50 3.68
C VAL A 116 -4.70 4.97 2.47
N TRP A 117 -3.38 5.15 2.43
CA TRP A 117 -2.55 4.72 1.30
C TRP A 117 -2.45 3.20 1.19
N ALA A 118 -2.22 2.50 2.30
CA ALA A 118 -2.19 1.05 2.35
C ALA A 118 -3.53 0.45 1.90
N ASN A 119 -4.66 1.01 2.32
CA ASN A 119 -5.96 0.53 1.85
C ASN A 119 -6.18 0.77 0.35
N MET A 120 -5.71 1.89 -0.20
CA MET A 120 -5.73 2.11 -1.66
C MET A 120 -4.91 1.03 -2.38
N LEU A 121 -3.71 0.71 -1.88
CA LEU A 121 -2.87 -0.33 -2.47
C LEU A 121 -3.43 -1.74 -2.29
N HIS A 122 -4.12 -2.04 -1.19
CA HIS A 122 -4.88 -3.29 -1.02
C HIS A 122 -5.93 -3.45 -2.14
N ASN A 123 -6.65 -2.36 -2.47
CA ASN A 123 -7.65 -2.37 -3.54
C ASN A 123 -6.99 -2.49 -4.93
N VAL A 124 -5.80 -1.92 -5.13
CA VAL A 124 -4.98 -2.13 -6.35
C VAL A 124 -4.53 -3.59 -6.47
N TYR A 125 -4.01 -4.18 -5.39
CA TYR A 125 -3.62 -5.59 -5.33
C TYR A 125 -4.78 -6.51 -5.69
N ALA A 126 -5.94 -6.33 -5.03
CA ALA A 126 -7.14 -7.13 -5.27
C ALA A 126 -7.59 -7.03 -6.74
N SER A 127 -7.56 -5.83 -7.31
CA SER A 127 -7.97 -5.60 -8.71
C SER A 127 -7.02 -6.28 -9.71
N LEU A 128 -5.70 -6.23 -9.46
CA LEU A 128 -4.72 -6.91 -10.29
C LEU A 128 -4.82 -8.42 -10.17
N VAL A 129 -4.98 -8.97 -8.95
CA VAL A 129 -5.19 -10.40 -8.74
C VAL A 129 -6.48 -10.88 -9.39
N SER A 130 -7.56 -10.10 -9.33
CA SER A 130 -8.80 -10.41 -10.03
C SER A 130 -8.63 -10.43 -11.55
N ALA A 131 -7.77 -9.58 -12.11
CA ALA A 131 -7.55 -9.48 -13.54
C ALA A 131 -6.60 -10.57 -14.09
N HIS A 132 -5.59 -10.96 -13.31
CA HIS A 132 -4.47 -11.77 -13.79
C HIS A 132 -4.25 -13.08 -13.03
N GLY A 133 -5.09 -13.37 -12.03
CA GLY A 133 -4.88 -14.49 -11.11
C GLY A 133 -3.78 -14.23 -10.08
N TRP A 134 -3.47 -15.26 -9.29
CA TRP A 134 -2.50 -15.20 -8.21
C TRP A 134 -1.43 -16.28 -8.35
N SER A 135 -0.16 -15.89 -8.21
CA SER A 135 0.98 -16.81 -8.25
C SER A 135 1.40 -17.27 -6.86
N ALA A 136 1.51 -18.58 -6.67
CA ALA A 136 2.06 -19.18 -5.46
C ALA A 136 3.57 -18.99 -5.30
N THR A 137 4.26 -18.67 -6.40
CA THR A 137 5.72 -18.56 -6.46
C THR A 137 6.20 -17.11 -6.57
N ALA A 138 5.32 -16.12 -6.48
CA ALA A 138 5.67 -14.69 -6.61
C ALA A 138 6.79 -14.22 -5.67
N ARG A 139 6.98 -14.89 -4.53
CA ARG A 139 8.07 -14.59 -3.56
C ARG A 139 9.45 -15.05 -4.02
N THR A 140 9.53 -15.96 -4.99
CA THR A 140 10.80 -16.57 -5.46
C THR A 140 10.95 -16.52 -6.98
N ASN A 141 9.89 -16.22 -7.72
CA ASN A 141 9.89 -16.07 -9.17
C ASN A 141 9.14 -14.78 -9.57
N PRO A 142 9.85 -13.75 -10.07
CA PRO A 142 9.25 -12.49 -10.49
C PRO A 142 8.84 -12.45 -11.97
N ASP A 143 9.03 -13.53 -12.74
CA ASP A 143 8.87 -13.52 -14.20
C ASP A 143 7.42 -13.78 -14.67
N GLY A 144 6.54 -14.12 -13.73
CA GLY A 144 5.12 -14.37 -14.01
C GLY A 144 4.34 -13.10 -14.35
N THR A 145 3.12 -13.29 -14.86
CA THR A 145 2.20 -12.21 -15.24
C THR A 145 1.01 -12.09 -14.29
N GLU A 146 0.98 -12.90 -13.24
CA GLU A 146 -0.08 -12.92 -12.24
C GLU A 146 -0.14 -11.61 -11.43
N GLY A 147 -1.31 -11.28 -10.91
CA GLY A 147 -1.60 -9.95 -10.38
C GLY A 147 -0.78 -9.56 -9.17
N ASN A 148 -0.40 -10.53 -8.33
CA ASN A 148 0.50 -10.30 -7.20
C ASN A 148 1.95 -10.06 -7.64
N ILE A 149 2.39 -10.61 -8.78
CA ILE A 149 3.70 -10.30 -9.37
C ILE A 149 3.66 -8.91 -10.02
N VAL A 150 2.61 -8.62 -10.81
CA VAL A 150 2.40 -7.30 -11.41
C VAL A 150 2.37 -6.22 -10.33
N PHE A 151 1.62 -6.42 -9.24
CA PHE A 151 1.59 -5.50 -8.11
C PHE A 151 2.97 -5.21 -7.55
N LEU A 152 3.79 -6.24 -7.31
CA LEU A 152 5.12 -6.06 -6.71
C LEU A 152 6.07 -5.30 -7.65
N HIS A 153 6.02 -5.56 -8.95
CA HIS A 153 6.78 -4.77 -9.93
C HIS A 153 6.34 -3.31 -9.94
N LEU A 154 5.03 -3.05 -9.99
CA LEU A 154 4.51 -1.68 -9.98
C LEU A 154 4.83 -0.95 -8.67
N PHE A 155 4.78 -1.66 -7.53
CA PHE A 155 5.17 -1.13 -6.23
C PHE A 155 6.60 -0.60 -6.26
N LEU A 156 7.55 -1.39 -6.72
CA LEU A 156 8.97 -1.02 -6.75
C LEU A 156 9.26 0.05 -7.80
N ASP A 157 8.71 -0.09 -9.01
CA ASP A 157 8.93 0.86 -10.10
C ASP A 157 8.36 2.24 -9.79
N ALA A 158 7.17 2.31 -9.17
CA ALA A 158 6.55 3.58 -8.81
C ALA A 158 7.40 4.38 -7.80
N LEU A 159 8.07 3.70 -6.87
CA LEU A 159 8.99 4.34 -5.93
C LEU A 159 10.17 5.03 -6.62
N LEU A 160 10.68 4.44 -7.72
CA LEU A 160 11.77 5.03 -8.51
C LEU A 160 11.31 6.22 -9.37
N LEU A 161 10.03 6.24 -9.74
CA LEU A 161 9.47 7.26 -10.64
C LEU A 161 8.93 8.49 -9.89
N GLN A 162 8.43 8.30 -8.67
CA GLN A 162 7.82 9.39 -7.91
C GLN A 162 8.86 10.43 -7.43
N PRO A 163 8.46 11.72 -7.32
CA PRO A 163 9.37 12.77 -6.88
C PRO A 163 9.74 12.60 -5.40
N CYS A 164 10.75 13.38 -4.95
CA CYS A 164 11.04 13.51 -3.53
C CYS A 164 9.87 14.19 -2.79
N ASN A 165 9.46 13.65 -1.65
CA ASN A 165 8.28 14.06 -0.87
C ASN A 165 7.00 14.10 -1.73
N PRO A 166 6.59 12.96 -2.32
CA PRO A 166 5.42 12.90 -3.18
C PRO A 166 4.13 13.19 -2.40
N THR A 167 3.11 13.65 -3.12
CA THR A 167 1.71 13.62 -2.66
C THR A 167 1.06 12.30 -3.09
N PHE A 168 -0.12 11.96 -2.56
CA PHE A 168 -0.90 10.80 -3.00
C PHE A 168 -1.16 10.80 -4.51
N ILE A 169 -1.45 11.99 -5.07
CA ILE A 169 -1.67 12.18 -6.51
C ILE A 169 -0.38 11.87 -7.29
N ALA A 170 0.76 12.37 -6.82
CA ALA A 170 2.06 12.11 -7.46
C ALA A 170 2.42 10.61 -7.39
N ALA A 171 2.21 9.96 -6.25
CA ALA A 171 2.44 8.54 -6.06
C ALA A 171 1.53 7.69 -6.96
N ARG A 172 0.22 7.96 -7.00
CA ARG A 172 -0.71 7.32 -7.95
C ARG A 172 -0.24 7.45 -9.39
N ASN A 173 0.12 8.66 -9.81
CA ASN A 173 0.59 8.89 -11.17
C ASN A 173 1.86 8.09 -11.47
N ALA A 174 2.74 7.91 -10.48
CA ALA A 174 3.92 7.05 -10.62
C ALA A 174 3.55 5.56 -10.79
N TRP A 175 2.51 5.05 -10.12
CA TRP A 175 1.99 3.69 -10.37
C TRP A 175 1.46 3.53 -11.80
N ILE A 176 0.70 4.50 -12.30
CA ILE A 176 0.21 4.49 -13.70
C ILE A 176 1.38 4.56 -14.69
N GLN A 177 2.40 5.37 -14.40
CA GLN A 177 3.59 5.48 -15.24
C GLN A 177 4.45 4.20 -15.19
N ALA A 178 4.56 3.55 -14.03
CA ALA A 178 5.23 2.26 -13.90
C ALA A 178 4.59 1.21 -14.82
N ASP A 179 3.26 1.16 -14.85
CA ASP A 179 2.52 0.27 -15.76
C ASP A 179 2.74 0.62 -17.23
N ALA A 180 2.73 1.91 -17.57
CA ALA A 180 3.06 2.37 -18.92
C ALA A 180 4.48 1.93 -19.36
N ASN A 181 5.46 2.02 -18.44
CA ASN A 181 6.85 1.69 -18.73
C ASN A 181 7.08 0.18 -18.85
N ARG A 182 6.54 -0.61 -17.93
CA ARG A 182 6.82 -2.05 -17.84
C ARG A 182 5.89 -2.90 -18.69
N TYR A 183 4.61 -2.56 -18.70
CA TYR A 183 3.55 -3.38 -19.31
C TYR A 183 2.85 -2.66 -20.47
N ALA A 184 3.46 -1.60 -21.01
CA ALA A 184 2.89 -0.78 -22.09
C ALA A 184 1.47 -0.25 -21.77
N GLY A 185 1.13 -0.09 -20.49
CA GLY A 185 -0.16 0.43 -20.04
C GLY A 185 -1.28 -0.60 -19.99
N ALA A 186 -0.97 -1.90 -20.07
CA ALA A 186 -1.97 -2.97 -20.09
C ALA A 186 -2.90 -2.97 -18.86
N ASN A 187 -2.46 -2.44 -17.72
CA ASN A 187 -3.24 -2.40 -16.49
C ASN A 187 -3.85 -1.03 -16.19
N LYS A 188 -3.71 -0.05 -17.08
CA LYS A 188 -4.13 1.34 -16.86
C LYS A 188 -5.55 1.45 -16.29
N CYS A 189 -6.54 0.77 -16.88
CA CYS A 189 -7.92 0.87 -16.42
C CYS A 189 -8.13 0.18 -15.06
N VAL A 190 -7.51 -0.98 -14.84
CA VAL A 190 -7.53 -1.68 -13.54
C VAL A 190 -7.02 -0.76 -12.43
N LEU A 191 -5.88 -0.10 -12.67
CA LEU A 191 -5.28 0.81 -11.70
C LEU A 191 -6.15 2.05 -11.46
N TRP A 192 -6.66 2.69 -12.53
CA TRP A 192 -7.52 3.86 -12.38
C TRP A 192 -8.81 3.55 -11.63
N HIS A 193 -9.48 2.43 -11.92
CA HIS A 193 -10.67 2.02 -11.17
C HIS A 193 -10.35 1.77 -9.69
N ALA A 194 -9.23 1.10 -9.39
CA ALA A 194 -8.83 0.84 -8.00
C ALA A 194 -8.61 2.15 -7.21
N PHE A 195 -7.82 3.09 -7.75
CA PHE A 195 -7.59 4.38 -7.09
C PHE A 195 -8.86 5.24 -6.99
N ALA A 196 -9.66 5.30 -8.06
CA ALA A 196 -10.92 6.05 -8.09
C ALA A 196 -11.95 5.49 -7.09
N SER A 197 -11.97 4.18 -6.84
CA SER A 197 -12.87 3.56 -5.85
C SER A 197 -12.69 4.14 -4.44
N ARG A 198 -11.48 4.63 -4.13
CA ARG A 198 -11.08 5.27 -2.87
C ARG A 198 -10.90 6.78 -2.97
N GLY A 199 -11.47 7.40 -3.99
CA GLY A 199 -11.53 8.85 -4.15
C GLY A 199 -10.30 9.48 -4.79
N LEU A 200 -9.35 8.68 -5.30
CA LEU A 200 -8.13 9.18 -5.95
C LEU A 200 -8.24 9.12 -7.49
N GLY A 201 -9.40 9.45 -8.03
CA GLY A 201 -9.71 9.50 -9.47
C GLY A 201 -9.04 10.67 -10.22
N VAL A 202 -9.31 10.79 -11.51
CA VAL A 202 -8.60 11.71 -12.44
C VAL A 202 -8.56 13.15 -11.92
N ASN A 203 -9.68 13.63 -11.38
CA ASN A 203 -9.84 15.02 -10.95
C ASN A 203 -9.67 15.21 -9.44
N ALA A 204 -9.18 14.20 -8.72
CA ALA A 204 -8.91 14.31 -7.29
C ALA A 204 -7.89 15.42 -7.03
N ALA A 205 -8.21 16.36 -6.14
CA ALA A 205 -7.35 17.50 -5.84
C ALA A 205 -7.66 18.09 -4.46
N ASN A 206 -6.63 18.60 -3.78
CA ASN A 206 -6.77 19.23 -2.46
C ASN A 206 -7.53 18.35 -1.45
N HIS A 207 -7.22 17.04 -1.45
CA HIS A 207 -7.90 16.04 -0.63
C HIS A 207 -9.43 15.99 -0.87
N ASN A 208 -9.93 16.41 -2.02
CA ASN A 208 -11.30 16.15 -2.43
C ASN A 208 -11.35 14.87 -3.27
N ASP A 209 -12.29 14.00 -2.91
CA ASP A 209 -12.49 12.75 -3.64
C ASP A 209 -12.94 13.02 -5.08
N ASP A 210 -12.43 12.21 -5.98
CA ASP A 210 -12.95 12.04 -7.33
C ASP A 210 -13.04 10.54 -7.63
N SER A 211 -14.13 10.13 -8.27
CA SER A 211 -14.36 8.74 -8.66
C SER A 211 -14.30 8.54 -10.18
N THR A 212 -13.89 9.55 -10.94
CA THR A 212 -13.81 9.47 -12.39
C THR A 212 -12.54 8.74 -12.82
N VAL A 213 -12.64 8.03 -13.95
CA VAL A 213 -11.51 7.36 -14.63
C VAL A 213 -11.30 7.98 -16.01
N PRO A 214 -10.11 7.84 -16.63
CA PRO A 214 -9.87 8.35 -17.97
C PRO A 214 -10.81 7.73 -19.00
N ALA A 215 -11.20 8.48 -20.02
CA ALA A 215 -12.01 7.96 -21.12
C ALA A 215 -11.32 6.75 -21.79
N GLY A 216 -12.10 5.71 -22.10
CA GLY A 216 -11.59 4.44 -22.64
C GLY A 216 -11.23 3.42 -21.56
N CYS A 217 -11.30 3.84 -20.30
CA CYS A 217 -11.77 3.03 -19.19
C CYS A 217 -13.27 3.36 -18.97
#